data_AF-A0A955K970-F1
#
_entry.id   AF-A0A955K970-F1
#
_cell.length_a   1.000
_cell.length_b   1.000
_cell.length_c   1.000
_cell.angle_alpha   90.00
_cell.angle_beta   90.00
_cell.angle_gamma   90.00
#
_symmetry.space_group_name_H-M   'P 1'
#
loop_
_entity.id
_entity.type
_entity.pdbx_description
1 polymer ?
#
loop_
_entity_poly.entity_id
_entity_poly.type
_entity_poly.pdbx_seq_one_letter_code
_entity_poly.pdbx_strand_id
1 'polypeptide(L)'
;METIIIIGVLGAIISAVTGTLWYGGWTPMGKWHMQYLGFDGLSEEEKKQKIEEAKPHMAKTYGAQMFLSFLTSFFIAFVTSYSVQNGAPASSVFYYTPMIWLCFTVPMIGQNILWGTSEGSLAWKRFFSDSLYNLITFLVIAFVATLFF
;
A
#
# COMPACT_ATOMS: atom_id res chain seq x y z
N MET A 1 20.87 -5.35 -12.07
CA MET A 1 19.76 -4.44 -12.48
C MET A 1 18.50 -5.24 -12.82
N GLU A 2 18.60 -6.29 -13.63
CA GLU A 2 17.45 -7.14 -14.01
C GLU A 2 16.66 -7.67 -12.80
N THR A 3 17.33 -8.27 -11.81
CA THR A 3 16.69 -8.76 -10.57
C THR A 3 15.91 -7.68 -9.82
N ILE A 4 16.45 -6.45 -9.77
CA ILE A 4 15.79 -5.31 -9.10
C ILE A 4 14.50 -4.94 -9.83
N ILE A 5 14.51 -4.93 -11.18
CA ILE A 5 13.32 -4.64 -12.00
C ILE A 5 12.27 -5.73 -11.81
N ILE A 6 12.68 -7.01 -11.81
CA ILE A 6 11.78 -8.15 -11.60
C ILE A 6 11.08 -8.04 -10.23
N ILE A 7 11.84 -7.78 -9.16
CA ILE A 7 11.26 -7.58 -7.83
C ILE A 7 10.36 -6.35 -7.81
N GLY A 8 10.74 -5.28 -8.51
CA GLY A 8 9.89 -4.10 -8.72
C GLY A 8 8.50 -4.48 -9.24
N VAL A 9 8.44 -5.26 -10.33
CA VAL A 9 7.17 -5.73 -10.93
C VAL A 9 6.42 -6.67 -9.99
N LEU A 10 7.12 -7.64 -9.38
CA LEU A 10 6.51 -8.56 -8.42
C LEU A 10 5.89 -7.80 -7.23
N GLY A 11 6.56 -6.77 -6.72
CA GLY A 11 6.02 -5.97 -5.63
C GLY A 11 4.80 -5.14 -6.01
N ALA A 12 4.70 -4.68 -7.27
CA ALA A 12 3.47 -4.07 -7.76
C ALA A 12 2.31 -5.08 -7.74
N ILE A 13 2.55 -6.31 -8.20
CA ILE A 13 1.55 -7.40 -8.16
C ILE A 13 1.19 -7.74 -6.72
N ILE A 14 2.17 -7.89 -5.82
CA ILE A 14 1.97 -8.15 -4.40
C ILE A 14 1.10 -7.06 -3.79
N SER A 15 1.42 -5.79 -4.02
CA SER A 15 0.63 -4.66 -3.50
C SER A 15 -0.82 -4.69 -3.97
N ALA A 16 -1.08 -5.04 -5.24
CA ALA A 16 -2.43 -5.20 -5.77
C ALA A 16 -3.19 -6.36 -5.11
N VAL A 17 -2.54 -7.51 -4.94
CA VAL A 17 -3.13 -8.68 -4.27
C VAL A 17 -3.40 -8.38 -2.80
N THR A 18 -2.42 -7.85 -2.08
CA THR A 18 -2.58 -7.43 -0.69
C THR A 18 -3.69 -6.40 -0.56
N GLY A 19 -3.79 -5.44 -1.48
CA GLY A 19 -4.84 -4.41 -1.47
C GLY A 19 -6.23 -5.02 -1.67
N THR A 20 -6.35 -5.96 -2.60
CA THR A 20 -7.60 -6.68 -2.86
C THR A 20 -8.07 -7.47 -1.64
N LEU A 21 -7.13 -8.15 -0.97
CA LEU A 21 -7.43 -8.92 0.24
C LEU A 21 -7.72 -8.01 1.44
N TRP A 22 -6.99 -6.90 1.57
CA TRP A 22 -7.09 -5.98 2.70
C TRP A 22 -8.34 -5.11 2.66
N TYR A 23 -8.71 -4.59 1.49
CA TYR A 23 -9.87 -3.72 1.30
C TYR A 23 -11.11 -4.46 0.79
N GLY A 24 -11.07 -5.80 0.74
CA GLY A 24 -12.23 -6.61 0.40
C GLY A 24 -13.39 -6.38 1.38
N GLY A 25 -14.62 -6.30 0.88
CA GLY A 25 -15.81 -5.96 1.68
C GLY A 25 -16.14 -6.93 2.82
N TRP A 26 -15.52 -8.12 2.84
CA TRP A 26 -15.60 -9.08 3.93
C TRP A 26 -14.72 -8.74 5.13
N THR A 27 -13.76 -7.82 4.97
CA THR A 27 -12.84 -7.41 6.03
C THR A 27 -13.35 -6.18 6.78
N PRO A 28 -12.99 -5.99 8.07
CA PRO A 28 -13.26 -4.73 8.78
C PRO A 28 -12.65 -3.51 8.06
N MET A 29 -11.47 -3.67 7.47
CA MET A 29 -10.73 -2.64 6.77
C MET A 29 -11.45 -2.20 5.49
N GLY A 30 -11.95 -3.14 4.69
CA GLY A 30 -12.80 -2.83 3.54
C GLY A 30 -14.11 -2.15 3.93
N LYS A 31 -14.74 -2.58 5.03
CA LYS A 31 -15.95 -1.92 5.55
C LYS A 31 -15.67 -0.49 5.97
N TRP A 32 -14.61 -0.26 6.75
CA TRP A 32 -14.24 1.10 7.08
C TRP A 32 -13.89 1.88 5.80
N HIS A 33 -13.29 1.24 4.79
CA HIS A 33 -12.97 1.89 3.51
C HIS A 33 -14.15 2.49 2.79
N MET A 34 -15.26 1.76 2.77
CA MET A 34 -16.50 2.31 2.25
C MET A 34 -17.03 3.48 3.10
N GLN A 35 -16.82 3.45 4.42
CA GLN A 35 -17.21 4.55 5.32
C GLN A 35 -16.36 5.81 5.10
N TYR A 36 -15.02 5.70 4.98
CA TYR A 36 -14.20 6.90 4.70
C TYR A 36 -14.48 7.49 3.32
N LEU A 37 -14.88 6.68 2.35
CA LEU A 37 -15.33 7.15 1.03
C LEU A 37 -16.75 7.75 1.06
N GLY A 38 -17.47 7.65 2.19
CA GLY A 38 -18.85 8.13 2.34
C GLY A 38 -19.87 7.32 1.53
N PHE A 39 -19.53 6.08 1.16
CA PHE A 39 -20.43 5.19 0.42
C PHE A 39 -21.49 4.55 1.31
N ASP A 40 -21.28 4.48 2.62
CA ASP A 40 -22.21 3.94 3.59
C ASP A 40 -23.49 4.78 3.75
N GLY A 41 -23.40 6.10 3.53
CA GLY A 41 -24.54 7.02 3.57
C GLY A 41 -25.35 7.14 2.29
N LEU A 42 -24.97 6.47 1.20
CA LEU A 42 -25.61 6.59 -0.11
C LEU A 42 -26.67 5.50 -0.33
N SER A 43 -27.73 5.85 -1.06
CA SER A 43 -28.68 4.87 -1.59
C SER A 43 -28.03 3.97 -2.65
N GLU A 44 -28.64 2.82 -2.94
CA GLU A 44 -28.11 1.87 -3.94
C GLU A 44 -28.06 2.45 -5.36
N GLU A 45 -28.95 3.40 -5.69
CA GLU A 45 -28.96 4.09 -6.98
C GLU A 45 -27.79 5.08 -7.06
N GLU A 46 -27.56 5.88 -6.02
CA GLU A 46 -26.43 6.83 -5.95
C GLU A 46 -25.08 6.10 -5.97
N LYS A 47 -24.98 4.94 -5.29
CA LYS A 47 -23.78 4.10 -5.35
C LYS A 47 -23.48 3.64 -6.77
N LYS A 48 -24.49 3.14 -7.49
CA LYS A 48 -24.34 2.70 -8.88
C LYS A 48 -23.91 3.83 -9.78
N GLN A 49 -24.53 5.01 -9.63
CA GLN A 49 -24.16 6.18 -10.42
C GLN A 49 -22.70 6.58 -10.19
N LYS A 50 -22.24 6.66 -8.92
CA LYS A 50 -20.84 6.98 -8.62
C LYS A 50 -19.85 5.94 -9.15
N ILE A 51 -20.23 4.67 -9.17
CA ILE A 51 -19.40 3.63 -9.79
C ILE A 51 -19.31 3.84 -11.30
N GLU A 52 -20.42 4.09 -11.99
CA GLU A 52 -20.43 4.38 -13.44
C GLU A 52 -19.56 5.61 -13.78
N GLU A 53 -19.65 6.67 -12.98
CA GLU A 53 -18.83 7.89 -13.14
C GLU A 53 -17.33 7.61 -12.90
N ALA A 54 -17.00 6.70 -11.98
CA ALA A 54 -15.61 6.34 -11.68
C ALA A 54 -14.99 5.41 -12.75
N LYS A 55 -15.80 4.55 -13.41
CA LYS A 55 -15.33 3.56 -14.39
C LYS A 55 -14.31 4.08 -15.41
N PRO A 56 -14.54 5.20 -16.13
CA PRO A 56 -13.61 5.69 -17.13
C PRO A 56 -12.23 6.05 -16.55
N HIS A 57 -12.17 6.38 -15.26
CA HIS A 57 -10.93 6.77 -14.59
C HIS A 57 -10.23 5.60 -13.88
N MET A 58 -10.92 4.47 -13.67
CA MET A 58 -10.36 3.33 -12.92
C MET A 58 -9.04 2.84 -13.50
N ALA A 59 -8.97 2.61 -14.82
CA ALA A 59 -7.75 2.09 -15.45
C ALA A 59 -6.54 3.01 -15.22
N LYS A 60 -6.75 4.33 -15.28
CA LYS A 60 -5.70 5.33 -15.02
C LYS A 60 -5.27 5.31 -13.55
N THR A 61 -6.23 5.27 -12.62
CA THR A 61 -5.95 5.23 -11.18
C THR A 61 -5.24 3.93 -10.79
N TYR A 62 -5.69 2.77 -11.29
CA TYR A 62 -5.03 1.49 -11.07
C TYR A 62 -3.63 1.45 -11.69
N GLY A 63 -3.46 1.99 -12.91
CA GLY A 63 -2.15 2.09 -13.55
C GLY A 63 -1.17 2.95 -12.74
N ALA A 64 -1.64 4.11 -12.23
CA ALA A 64 -0.85 4.95 -11.34
C ALA A 64 -0.49 4.23 -10.04
N GLN A 65 -1.45 3.56 -9.41
CA GLN A 65 -1.20 2.78 -8.20
C GLN A 65 -0.17 1.68 -8.42
N MET A 66 -0.29 0.91 -9.51
CA MET A 66 0.66 -0.12 -9.88
C MET A 66 2.07 0.43 -10.07
N PHE A 67 2.19 1.61 -10.71
CA PHE A 67 3.48 2.27 -10.87
C PHE A 67 4.07 2.74 -9.53
N LEU A 68 3.26 3.31 -8.64
CA LEU A 68 3.72 3.70 -7.30
C LEU A 68 4.17 2.49 -6.47
N SER A 69 3.44 1.38 -6.55
CA SER A 69 3.81 0.11 -5.91
C SER A 69 5.09 -0.47 -6.53
N PHE A 70 5.27 -0.36 -7.85
CA PHE A 70 6.51 -0.71 -8.52
C PHE A 70 7.69 0.10 -7.99
N LEU A 71 7.57 1.44 -7.89
CA LEU A 71 8.65 2.30 -7.40
C LEU A 71 9.06 1.94 -5.97
N THR A 72 8.08 1.63 -5.11
CA THR A 72 8.32 1.23 -3.73
C THR A 72 9.09 -0.09 -3.68
N SER A 73 8.64 -1.09 -4.44
CA SER A 73 9.31 -2.38 -4.51
C SER A 73 10.70 -2.28 -5.14
N PHE A 74 10.84 -1.48 -6.19
CA PHE A 74 12.11 -1.20 -6.84
C PHE A 74 13.11 -0.61 -5.84
N PHE A 75 12.68 0.33 -5.00
CA PHE A 75 13.54 0.91 -3.96
C PHE A 75 13.99 -0.13 -2.94
N ILE A 76 13.07 -0.95 -2.41
CA ILE A 76 13.41 -2.04 -1.47
C ILE A 76 14.42 -3.00 -2.11
N ALA A 77 14.19 -3.40 -3.36
CA ALA A 77 15.10 -4.29 -4.08
C ALA A 77 16.47 -3.64 -4.35
N PHE A 78 16.49 -2.35 -4.71
CA PHE A 78 17.71 -1.58 -4.93
C PHE A 78 18.56 -1.52 -3.66
N VAL A 79 17.97 -1.09 -2.54
CA VAL A 79 18.69 -0.98 -1.26
C VAL A 79 19.15 -2.34 -0.77
N THR A 80 18.32 -3.39 -0.89
CA THR A 80 18.71 -4.75 -0.52
C THR A 80 19.90 -5.23 -1.34
N SER A 81 19.83 -5.08 -2.67
CA SER A 81 20.89 -5.54 -3.58
C SER A 81 22.23 -4.89 -3.28
N TYR A 82 22.25 -3.56 -3.10
CA TYR A 82 23.48 -2.85 -2.74
C TYR A 82 23.96 -3.17 -1.32
N SER A 83 23.06 -3.39 -0.37
CA SER A 83 23.45 -3.81 0.98
C SER A 83 24.19 -5.15 0.94
N VAL A 84 23.64 -6.13 0.21
CA VAL A 84 24.24 -7.45 0.05
C VAL A 84 25.57 -7.40 -0.71
N GLN A 85 25.65 -6.62 -1.78
CA GLN A 85 26.91 -6.43 -2.52
C GLN A 85 28.02 -5.79 -1.66
N ASN A 86 27.66 -5.01 -0.64
CA ASN A 86 28.58 -4.42 0.31
C ASN A 86 28.81 -5.29 1.57
N GLY A 87 28.37 -6.56 1.56
CA GLY A 87 28.65 -7.53 2.61
C GLY A 87 27.64 -7.56 3.76
N ALA A 88 26.54 -6.81 3.69
CA ALA A 88 25.44 -6.97 4.64
C ALA A 88 24.63 -8.24 4.35
N PRO A 89 24.03 -8.89 5.35
CA PRO A 89 23.12 -10.01 5.09
C PRO A 89 21.84 -9.50 4.43
N ALA A 90 21.22 -10.31 3.56
CA ALA A 90 19.94 -9.99 2.91
C ALA A 90 18.82 -9.69 3.92
N SER A 91 18.90 -10.30 5.12
CA SER A 91 17.99 -10.03 6.24
C SER A 91 18.02 -8.58 6.74
N SER A 92 19.01 -7.77 6.36
CA SER A 92 19.04 -6.33 6.66
C SER A 92 17.78 -5.60 6.19
N VAL A 93 17.11 -6.12 5.15
CA VAL A 93 15.84 -5.59 4.63
C VAL A 93 14.74 -5.51 5.67
N PHE A 94 14.71 -6.44 6.63
CA PHE A 94 13.72 -6.44 7.70
C PHE A 94 13.98 -5.38 8.78
N TYR A 95 15.16 -4.75 8.79
CA TYR A 95 15.48 -3.68 9.72
C TYR A 95 15.16 -2.31 9.13
N TYR A 96 15.62 -2.04 7.91
CA TYR A 96 15.41 -0.71 7.32
C TYR A 96 13.99 -0.53 6.75
N THR A 97 13.32 -1.61 6.31
CA THR A 97 11.96 -1.50 5.74
C THR A 97 10.92 -0.99 6.76
N PRO A 98 10.87 -1.52 8.00
CA PRO A 98 10.04 -0.92 9.05
C PRO A 98 10.43 0.51 9.40
N MET A 99 11.71 0.87 9.30
CA MET A 99 12.15 2.26 9.54
C MET A 99 11.65 3.20 8.44
N ILE A 100 11.67 2.78 7.17
CA ILE A 100 11.08 3.55 6.07
C ILE A 100 9.60 3.77 6.33
N TRP A 101 8.87 2.70 6.68
CA TRP A 101 7.46 2.80 7.02
C TRP A 101 7.23 3.77 8.19
N LEU A 102 7.99 3.65 9.28
CA LEU A 102 7.83 4.47 10.47
C LEU A 102 8.16 5.94 10.22
N CYS A 103 9.20 6.24 9.43
CA CYS A 103 9.69 7.61 9.23
C CYS A 103 9.00 8.33 8.08
N PHE A 104 8.47 7.61 7.07
CA PHE A 104 7.91 8.24 5.87
C PHE A 104 6.42 7.92 5.69
N THR A 105 6.03 6.66 5.82
CA THR A 105 4.63 6.26 5.60
C THR A 105 3.73 6.67 6.75
N VAL A 106 4.15 6.45 8.00
CA VAL A 106 3.36 6.78 9.19
C VAL A 106 3.07 8.29 9.26
N PRO A 107 4.03 9.22 9.09
CA PRO A 107 3.72 10.65 9.10
C PRO A 107 2.86 11.07 7.90
N MET A 108 3.13 10.54 6.71
CA MET A 108 2.36 10.85 5.50
C MET A 108 0.90 10.42 5.61
N ILE A 109 0.62 9.27 6.23
CA ILE A 109 -0.76 8.82 6.45
C ILE A 109 -1.36 9.54 7.67
N GLY A 110 -0.56 9.71 8.72
CA GLY A 110 -0.94 10.35 9.99
C GLY A 110 -1.37 11.81 9.84
N GLN A 111 -0.90 12.52 8.81
CA GLN A 111 -1.41 13.85 8.49
C GLN A 111 -2.94 13.87 8.28
N ASN A 112 -3.55 12.76 7.83
CA ASN A 112 -5.00 12.66 7.67
C ASN A 112 -5.75 12.61 9.00
N ILE A 113 -5.10 12.29 10.13
CA ILE A 113 -5.72 12.41 11.45
C ILE A 113 -5.88 13.89 11.83
N LEU A 114 -4.87 14.70 11.49
CA LEU A 114 -4.83 16.11 11.88
C LEU A 114 -5.63 17.00 10.92
N TRP A 115 -5.57 16.69 9.62
CA TRP A 115 -6.06 17.56 8.54
C TRP A 115 -7.01 16.86 7.57
N GLY A 116 -7.40 15.62 7.85
CA GLY A 116 -8.27 14.84 6.98
C GLY A 116 -9.75 15.18 7.16
N THR A 117 -10.56 14.58 6.30
CA THR A 117 -12.02 14.73 6.28
C THR A 117 -12.76 13.77 7.21
N SER A 118 -12.06 12.79 7.77
CA SER A 118 -12.64 11.80 8.67
C SER A 118 -12.61 12.31 10.10
N GLU A 119 -13.73 12.23 10.83
CA GLU A 119 -13.82 12.71 12.20
C GLU A 119 -13.73 11.59 13.24
N GLY A 120 -13.24 11.92 14.44
CA GLY A 120 -13.25 11.06 15.62
C GLY A 120 -12.59 9.70 15.41
N SER A 121 -13.30 8.62 15.78
CA SER A 121 -12.75 7.25 15.72
C SER A 121 -12.49 6.76 14.29
N LEU A 122 -13.14 7.35 13.28
CA LEU A 122 -12.97 6.95 11.88
C LEU A 122 -11.61 7.40 11.33
N ALA A 123 -11.11 8.57 11.76
CA ALA A 123 -9.77 9.06 11.42
C ALA A 123 -8.67 8.07 11.85
N TRP A 124 -8.77 7.57 13.09
CA TRP A 124 -7.85 6.57 13.62
C TRP A 124 -7.96 5.22 12.91
N LYS A 125 -9.18 4.76 12.63
CA LYS A 125 -9.41 3.53 11.85
C LYS A 125 -8.77 3.61 10.47
N ARG A 126 -8.93 4.74 9.77
CA ARG A 126 -8.29 4.99 8.47
C ARG A 126 -6.76 4.98 8.60
N PHE A 127 -6.22 5.70 9.59
CA PHE A 127 -4.78 5.72 9.84
C PHE A 127 -4.20 4.32 10.04
N PHE A 128 -4.78 3.53 10.95
CA PHE A 128 -4.28 2.18 11.21
C PHE A 128 -4.49 1.26 10.00
N SER A 129 -5.63 1.35 9.32
CA SER A 129 -5.91 0.54 8.14
C SER A 129 -4.89 0.81 7.02
N ASP A 130 -4.70 2.07 6.65
CA ASP A 130 -3.83 2.45 5.53
C ASP A 130 -2.35 2.28 5.89
N SER A 131 -1.97 2.59 7.13
CA SER A 131 -0.57 2.46 7.58
C SER A 131 -0.14 1.00 7.69
N LEU A 132 -0.97 0.14 8.29
CA LEU A 132 -0.63 -1.28 8.43
C LEU A 132 -0.71 -2.02 7.09
N TYR A 133 -1.61 -1.63 6.19
CA TYR A 133 -1.62 -2.13 4.81
C TYR A 133 -0.26 -1.94 4.13
N ASN A 134 0.30 -0.73 4.22
CA ASN A 134 1.61 -0.43 3.66
C ASN A 134 2.72 -1.24 4.33
N LEU A 135 2.73 -1.31 5.68
CA LEU A 135 3.74 -2.10 6.40
C LEU A 135 3.74 -3.57 5.97
N ILE A 136 2.58 -4.20 5.93
CA ILE A 136 2.45 -5.60 5.54
C ILE A 136 2.90 -5.79 4.10
N THR A 137 2.47 -4.92 3.19
CA THR A 137 2.89 -4.95 1.79
C THR A 137 4.42 -4.85 1.68
N PHE A 138 5.05 -3.91 2.41
CA PHE A 138 6.50 -3.73 2.39
C PHE A 138 7.23 -4.95 2.95
N LEU A 139 6.71 -5.58 4.02
CA LEU A 139 7.29 -6.78 4.61
C LEU A 139 7.19 -8.00 3.69
N VAL A 140 6.09 -8.15 2.96
CA VAL A 140 5.95 -9.22 1.95
C VAL A 140 6.92 -9.00 0.80
N ILE A 141 7.06 -7.76 0.33
CA ILE A 141 8.05 -7.40 -0.70
C ILE A 141 9.48 -7.64 -0.19
N ALA A 142 9.78 -7.24 1.04
CA ALA A 142 11.07 -7.47 1.70
C ALA A 142 11.39 -8.97 1.76
N PHE A 143 10.43 -9.79 2.17
CA PHE A 143 10.57 -11.25 2.16
C PHE A 143 10.89 -11.76 0.76
N VAL A 144 10.14 -11.34 -0.26
CA VAL A 144 10.43 -11.72 -1.66
C VAL A 144 11.82 -11.28 -2.07
N ALA A 145 12.27 -10.07 -1.72
CA ALA A 145 13.62 -9.60 -2.04
C ALA A 145 14.72 -10.51 -1.47
N THR A 146 14.55 -11.07 -0.27
CA THR A 146 15.51 -12.03 0.33
C THR A 146 15.59 -13.37 -0.40
N LEU A 147 14.63 -13.70 -1.26
CA LEU A 147 14.69 -14.94 -2.07
C LEU A 147 15.57 -14.78 -3.31
N PHE A 148 15.95 -13.55 -3.66
CA PHE A 148 16.70 -13.21 -4.87
C PHE A 148 18.10 -12.63 -4.61
N PHE A 149 18.38 -12.17 -3.38
CA PHE A 149 19.64 -11.58 -2.94
C PHE A 149 20.11 -12.28 -1.67
#